data_AF-A0A2S5M0R2-F1
#
_entry.id   AF-A0A2S5M0R2-F1
#
_cell.length_a   1.000
_cell.length_b   1.000
_cell.length_c   1.000
_cell.angle_alpha   90.00
_cell.angle_beta   90.00
_cell.angle_gamma   90.00
#
_symmetry.space_group_name_H-M   'P 1'
#
loop_
_entity.id
_entity.type
_entity.pdbx_description
1 polymer ?
#
loop_
_entity_poly.entity_id
_entity_poly.type
_entity_poly.pdbx_seq_one_letter_code
_entity_poly.pdbx_strand_id
1 'polypeptide(L)'
;MFGTNITDDEIDYPRDIFAALIMKGSPYAFYLFQWVDYEKDAFQYRLKIQHDVKLYDGTVIEGCYPNANSFHGGKTTVKDSDVEFIRISKKQLGYEYKDPRKAANESVSV
;
A
#
# COMPACT_ATOMS: atom_id res chain seq x y z
N MET A 1 14.84 31.00 20.84
CA MET A 1 14.81 29.53 20.66
C MET A 1 13.39 29.15 20.31
N PHE A 2 13.12 28.75 19.06
CA PHE A 2 11.84 28.17 18.70
C PHE A 2 11.84 26.72 19.20
N GLY A 3 11.00 26.41 20.18
CA GLY A 3 10.85 25.05 20.69
C GLY A 3 10.20 24.19 19.61
N THR A 4 10.98 23.30 19.00
CA THR A 4 10.51 22.30 18.03
C THR A 4 10.07 21.04 18.75
N ASN A 5 9.08 21.15 19.64
CA ASN A 5 8.46 19.96 20.23
C ASN A 5 7.23 19.63 19.40
N ILE A 6 7.45 18.98 18.26
CA ILE A 6 6.37 18.27 17.55
C ILE A 6 5.96 17.11 18.46
N THR A 7 4.69 17.07 18.83
CA THR A 7 4.10 15.97 19.59
C THR A 7 3.81 14.79 18.67
N ASP A 8 3.80 13.55 19.19
CA ASP A 8 3.53 12.35 18.38
C ASP A 8 2.18 12.44 17.63
N ASP A 9 1.21 13.16 18.20
CA ASP A 9 -0.12 13.40 17.62
C ASP A 9 -0.11 14.39 16.44
N GLU A 10 0.97 15.16 16.27
CA GLU A 10 1.20 16.05 15.12
C GLU A 10 1.99 15.35 14.00
N ILE A 11 2.44 14.12 14.22
CA ILE A 11 3.18 13.32 13.23
C ILE A 11 2.19 12.45 12.46
N ASP A 12 1.88 12.88 11.24
CA ASP A 12 1.21 12.03 10.27
C ASP A 12 2.18 10.95 9.76
N TYR A 13 2.04 9.72 10.26
CA TYR A 13 2.84 8.60 9.78
C TYR A 13 2.51 8.29 8.30
N PRO A 14 3.51 7.93 7.46
CA PRO A 14 3.28 7.63 6.05
C PRO A 14 2.15 6.61 5.80
N ARG A 15 2.02 5.60 6.69
CA ARG A 15 0.94 4.60 6.60
C ARG A 15 -0.45 5.24 6.68
N ASP A 16 -0.63 6.23 7.54
CA ASP A 16 -1.91 6.87 7.84
C ASP A 16 -2.27 7.85 6.73
N ILE A 17 -1.28 8.61 6.23
CA ILE A 17 -1.43 9.48 5.05
C ILE A 17 -1.84 8.64 3.84
N PHE A 18 -1.14 7.54 3.56
CA PHE A 18 -1.41 6.71 2.37
C PHE A 18 -2.77 6.02 2.48
N ALA A 19 -3.12 5.50 3.66
CA ALA A 19 -4.45 4.98 3.91
C ALA A 19 -5.53 6.05 3.68
N ALA A 20 -5.33 7.27 4.18
CA ALA A 20 -6.27 8.37 3.97
C ALA A 20 -6.41 8.76 2.50
N LEU A 21 -5.29 8.81 1.74
CA LEU A 21 -5.32 9.07 0.29
C LEU A 21 -6.14 8.01 -0.46
N ILE A 22 -5.98 6.74 -0.06
CA ILE A 22 -6.76 5.63 -0.62
C ILE A 22 -8.24 5.79 -0.27
N MET A 23 -8.57 5.88 1.02
CA MET A 23 -9.95 5.93 1.54
C MET A 23 -10.75 7.15 1.07
N LYS A 24 -10.08 8.29 0.87
CA LYS A 24 -10.72 9.51 0.35
C LYS A 24 -10.78 9.54 -1.18
N GLY A 25 -10.34 8.46 -1.85
CA GLY A 25 -10.35 8.37 -3.31
C GLY A 25 -9.49 9.45 -3.95
N SER A 26 -8.32 9.78 -3.40
CA SER A 26 -7.47 10.83 -3.93
C SER A 26 -7.03 10.51 -5.38
N PRO A 27 -7.03 11.49 -6.31
CA PRO A 27 -6.53 11.29 -7.66
C PRO A 27 -5.03 10.96 -7.71
N TYR A 28 -4.29 11.28 -6.64
CA TYR A 28 -2.86 10.99 -6.52
C TYR A 28 -2.56 9.61 -5.93
N ALA A 29 -3.56 8.93 -5.32
CA ALA A 29 -3.34 7.63 -4.71
C ALA A 29 -2.92 6.56 -5.73
N PHE A 30 -3.16 6.76 -7.03
CA PHE A 30 -2.73 5.81 -8.06
C PHE A 30 -1.20 5.57 -8.09
N TYR A 31 -0.42 6.60 -7.73
CA TYR A 31 1.04 6.50 -7.67
C TYR A 31 1.52 5.56 -6.56
N LEU A 32 0.64 5.18 -5.62
CA LEU A 32 0.96 4.26 -4.52
C LEU A 32 0.88 2.79 -4.94
N PHE A 33 0.22 2.46 -6.06
CA PHE A 33 -0.01 1.07 -6.49
C PHE A 33 1.03 0.56 -7.49
N GLN A 34 2.22 1.15 -7.49
CA GLN A 34 3.33 0.72 -8.32
C GLN A 34 4.06 -0.46 -7.68
N TRP A 35 4.48 -1.42 -8.49
CA TRP A 35 5.33 -2.51 -8.04
C TRP A 35 6.73 -1.99 -7.71
N VAL A 36 7.23 -2.37 -6.55
CA VAL A 36 8.58 -2.06 -6.09
C VAL A 36 9.30 -3.36 -5.74
N ASP A 37 10.59 -3.38 -6.07
CA ASP A 37 11.49 -4.49 -5.78
C ASP A 37 11.57 -4.71 -4.26
N TYR A 38 11.22 -5.92 -3.82
CA TYR A 38 11.13 -6.21 -2.40
C TYR A 38 12.50 -6.32 -1.73
N GLU A 39 13.51 -6.85 -2.42
CA GLU A 39 14.83 -7.13 -1.84
C GLU A 39 15.65 -5.87 -1.53
N LYS A 40 15.21 -4.71 -2.01
CA LYS A 40 15.80 -3.40 -1.68
C LYS A 40 15.25 -2.86 -0.36
N ASP A 41 15.08 -1.54 -0.28
CA ASP A 41 14.60 -0.81 0.90
C ASP A 41 13.21 -1.26 1.36
N ALA A 42 12.39 -1.81 0.45
CA ALA A 42 11.04 -2.27 0.76
C ALA A 42 11.02 -3.40 1.81
N PHE A 43 12.01 -4.31 1.81
CA PHE A 43 12.15 -5.33 2.84
C PHE A 43 12.30 -4.69 4.23
N GLN A 44 13.12 -3.64 4.36
CA GLN A 44 13.40 -3.01 5.65
C GLN A 44 12.29 -2.07 6.12
N TYR A 45 11.63 -1.37 5.19
CA TYR A 45 10.73 -0.26 5.49
C TYR A 45 9.28 -0.49 5.05
N ARG A 46 8.86 -1.76 4.89
CA ARG A 46 7.47 -2.11 4.54
C ARG A 46 6.46 -1.51 5.53
N LEU A 47 5.46 -0.83 4.98
CA LEU A 47 4.42 -0.18 5.78
C LEU A 47 3.47 -1.20 6.40
N LYS A 48 2.91 -0.88 7.57
CA LYS A 48 1.90 -1.71 8.25
C LYS A 48 0.49 -1.47 7.67
N ILE A 49 0.30 -1.83 6.40
CA ILE A 49 -0.96 -1.76 5.62
C ILE A 49 -1.05 -2.96 4.66
N GLN A 50 -2.19 -3.13 3.96
CA GLN A 50 -2.34 -4.24 3.01
C GLN A 50 -1.50 -4.02 1.75
N HIS A 51 -0.78 -5.06 1.34
CA HIS A 51 0.06 -5.11 0.15
C HIS A 51 -0.40 -6.20 -0.80
N ASP A 52 -0.25 -5.99 -2.10
CA ASP A 52 -0.23 -7.11 -3.04
C ASP A 52 1.22 -7.58 -3.17
N VAL A 53 1.40 -8.90 -3.17
CA VAL A 53 2.70 -9.56 -3.16
C VAL A 53 2.86 -10.35 -4.44
N LYS A 54 3.98 -10.18 -5.14
CA LYS A 54 4.35 -10.96 -6.32
C LYS A 54 5.55 -11.83 -6.00
N LEU A 55 5.41 -13.13 -6.24
CA LEU A 55 6.46 -14.13 -6.01
C LEU A 55 7.36 -14.25 -7.24
N TYR A 56 8.52 -14.90 -7.06
CA TYR A 56 9.49 -15.16 -8.12
C TYR A 56 8.95 -16.00 -9.29
N ASP A 57 7.94 -16.83 -9.04
CA ASP A 57 7.27 -17.62 -10.08
C ASP A 57 6.22 -16.81 -10.86
N GLY A 58 6.03 -15.54 -10.52
CA GLY A 58 5.04 -14.63 -11.12
C GLY A 58 3.67 -14.65 -10.45
N THR A 59 3.43 -15.52 -9.46
CA THR A 59 2.17 -15.58 -8.71
C THR A 59 1.93 -14.26 -7.97
N VAL A 60 0.70 -13.73 -8.06
CA VAL A 60 0.29 -12.54 -7.31
C VAL A 60 -0.73 -12.92 -6.24
N ILE A 61 -0.47 -12.50 -5.01
CA ILE A 61 -1.34 -12.69 -3.86
C ILE A 61 -1.78 -11.32 -3.36
N GLU A 62 -3.07 -11.02 -3.49
CA GLU A 62 -3.63 -9.71 -3.15
C GLU A 62 -3.92 -9.57 -1.65
N GLY A 63 -3.83 -8.34 -1.14
CA GLY A 63 -4.35 -7.99 0.19
C GLY A 63 -3.69 -8.74 1.34
N CYS A 64 -2.36 -8.83 1.33
CA CYS A 64 -1.56 -9.42 2.38
C CYS A 64 -1.04 -8.36 3.37
N TYR A 65 -1.09 -8.69 4.66
CA TYR A 65 -0.59 -7.83 5.73
C TYR A 65 0.82 -8.26 6.18
N PRO A 66 1.80 -7.35 6.24
CA PRO A 66 3.15 -7.70 6.66
C PRO A 66 3.26 -7.87 8.17
N ASN A 67 3.78 -9.01 8.61
CA ASN A 67 4.00 -9.32 10.01
C ASN A 67 5.26 -10.15 10.22
N ALA A 68 6.06 -9.78 11.22
CA ALA A 68 7.38 -10.35 11.46
C ALA A 68 8.15 -10.47 10.13
N ASN A 69 8.54 -11.68 9.72
CA ASN A 69 9.29 -12.03 8.50
C ASN A 69 8.41 -12.63 7.38
N SER A 70 7.14 -12.24 7.32
CA SER A 70 6.19 -12.80 6.37
C SER A 70 5.04 -11.83 6.03
N PHE A 71 4.29 -12.18 4.99
CA PHE A 71 3.03 -11.58 4.62
C PHE A 71 1.89 -12.58 4.87
N HIS A 72 0.80 -12.13 5.48
CA HIS A 72 -0.38 -12.96 5.72
C HIS A 72 -1.57 -12.45 4.91
N GLY A 73 -2.11 -13.29 4.03
CA GLY A 73 -3.29 -13.00 3.22
C GLY A 73 -4.31 -14.12 3.35
N GLY A 74 -5.48 -13.86 3.94
CA GLY A 74 -6.53 -14.86 4.13
C GLY A 74 -6.03 -16.14 4.81
N LYS A 75 -5.98 -17.26 4.07
CA LYS A 75 -5.49 -18.57 4.54
C LYS A 75 -4.02 -18.86 4.17
N THR A 76 -3.34 -17.91 3.55
CA THR A 76 -1.98 -18.06 3.01
C THR A 76 -1.01 -17.22 3.81
N THR A 77 0.16 -17.78 4.08
CA THR A 77 1.32 -17.04 4.61
C THR A 77 2.47 -17.19 3.63
N VAL A 78 3.09 -16.08 3.27
CA VAL A 78 4.20 -15.98 2.33
C VAL A 78 5.42 -15.51 3.09
N LYS A 79 6.54 -16.24 3.00
CA LYS A 79 7.78 -15.80 3.65
C LYS A 79 8.43 -14.70 2.83
N ASP A 80 9.15 -13.80 3.50
CA ASP A 80 9.88 -12.73 2.83
C ASP A 80 10.82 -13.25 1.72
N SER A 81 11.41 -14.44 1.91
CA SER A 81 12.31 -15.07 0.93
C SER A 81 11.67 -15.44 -0.40
N ASP A 82 10.34 -15.51 -0.44
CA ASP A 82 9.60 -15.96 -1.62
C ASP A 82 9.06 -14.77 -2.42
N VAL A 83 9.24 -13.55 -1.91
CA VAL A 83 8.66 -12.32 -2.45
C VAL A 83 9.67 -11.61 -3.35
N GLU A 84 9.26 -11.40 -4.60
CA GLU A 84 10.04 -10.67 -5.61
C GLU A 84 9.67 -9.17 -5.60
N PHE A 85 8.37 -8.87 -5.65
CA PHE A 85 7.88 -7.49 -5.65
C PHE A 85 6.70 -7.32 -4.69
N ILE A 86 6.54 -6.09 -4.19
CA ILE A 86 5.34 -5.68 -3.47
C ILE A 86 4.76 -4.41 -4.07
N ARG A 87 3.50 -4.14 -3.78
CA ARG A 87 2.88 -2.81 -3.92
C ARG A 87 1.86 -2.62 -2.82
N ILE A 88 1.47 -1.39 -2.53
CA ILE A 88 0.30 -1.16 -1.68
C ILE A 88 -0.93 -1.73 -2.41
N SER A 89 -1.78 -2.46 -1.70
CA SER A 89 -2.99 -3.01 -2.30
C SER A 89 -4.02 -1.91 -2.53
N LYS A 90 -4.76 -2.01 -3.64
CA LYS A 90 -5.97 -1.19 -3.83
C LYS A 90 -7.08 -1.58 -2.87
N LYS A 91 -7.05 -2.80 -2.33
CA LYS A 91 -8.01 -3.34 -1.37
C LYS A 91 -7.40 -3.26 0.02
N GLN A 92 -7.80 -2.23 0.75
CA GLN A 92 -7.50 -2.07 2.17
C GLN A 92 -8.65 -2.65 3.01
N LEU A 93 -8.46 -2.76 4.33
CA LEU A 93 -9.48 -3.32 5.23
C LEU A 93 -10.81 -2.54 5.13
N GLY A 94 -11.80 -3.14 4.49
CA GLY A 94 -13.14 -2.55 4.31
C GLY A 94 -13.25 -1.47 3.23
N TYR A 95 -12.19 -1.23 2.45
CA TYR A 95 -12.20 -0.20 1.41
C TYR A 95 -11.43 -0.62 0.16
N GLU A 96 -12.01 -0.37 -1.02
CA GLU A 96 -11.35 -0.57 -2.30
C GLU A 96 -11.21 0.76 -3.04
N TYR A 97 -9.97 1.10 -3.43
CA TYR A 97 -9.69 2.31 -4.18
C TYR A 97 -10.37 2.31 -5.54
N LYS A 98 -11.16 3.35 -5.78
CA LYS A 98 -11.70 3.70 -7.10
C LYS A 98 -11.02 4.97 -7.59
N ASP A 99 -10.40 4.90 -8.76
CA ASP A 99 -9.71 6.03 -9.35
C ASP A 99 -10.72 7.10 -9.79
N PRO A 100 -10.79 8.26 -9.11
CA PRO A 100 -11.79 9.29 -9.42
C PRO A 100 -11.58 9.89 -10.82
N ARG A 101 -10.36 9.78 -11.37
CA ARG A 101 -10.02 10.33 -12.69
C ARG A 101 -10.70 9.54 -13.82
N LYS A 102 -11.03 8.27 -13.57
CA LYS A 102 -11.73 7.44 -14.56
C LYS A 102 -13.20 7.83 -14.69
N ALA A 103 -13.88 8.09 -13.58
CA ALA A 103 -15.27 8.55 -13.59
C ALA A 103 -15.45 9.91 -14.29
N ALA A 104 -14.46 10.79 -14.17
CA ALA A 104 -14.44 12.07 -14.89
C ALA A 104 -14.28 11.90 -16.42
N ASN A 105 -13.61 10.85 -16.89
CA ASN A 105 -13.40 10.62 -18.32
C ASN A 105 -14.60 9.95 -18.99
N GLU A 106 -15.34 9.11 -18.26
CA GLU A 106 -16.55 8.44 -18.77
C GLU A 106 -17.72 9.42 -18.97
N SER A 107 -17.78 10.50 -18.19
CA SER A 107 -18.80 11.55 -18.31
C SER A 107 -18.52 12.58 -19.42
N VAL A 108 -17.34 12.53 -20.05
CA VAL A 108 -16.91 13.43 -21.14
C VAL A 108 -16.90 12.71 -22.50
N SER A 109 -17.18 11.41 -22.52
CA SER A 109 -17.33 10.64 -23.76
C SER A 109 -18.75 10.81 -24.30
N VAL A 110 -18.90 11.74 -25.26
CA VAL A 110 -20.14 12.08 -26.00
C VAL A 110 -20.53 10.96 -26.96
#